data_AF-T1G3E3-F1
#
_entry.id   AF-T1G3E3-F1
#
_cell.length_a   1.000
_cell.length_b   1.000
_cell.length_c   1.000
_cell.angle_alpha   90.00
_cell.angle_beta   90.00
_cell.angle_gamma   90.00
#
_symmetry.space_group_name_H-M   'P 1'
#
loop_
_entity.id
_entity.type
_entity.pdbx_description
1 polymer ?
#
loop_
_entity_poly.entity_id
_entity_poly.type
_entity_poly.pdbx_seq_one_letter_code
_entity_poly.pdbx_strand_id
1 'polypeptide(L)'
;QLTPILCLISSLLICTAVYEPSRGASDHSNYLEATTWIEDMKYLFTHKSFLLVSLGFTAVAFVTGSLALWAPQYVYYSILVQPNQADDSRFVSMIFGVITVVSGILGVTLGSGAAGLLRRKTSLADPYVCAFGMISSAPFLFLALYLSRYNTVLCIFLGETLLFLNWALVSDMLLYLVVPTRRSTAASLQILMSHALGDAGSPTLVGLVSDSIKRSFNSTTHDIMMNYQSLQFALYMDCFICVVGGGFFLAASLFINRDRRETQRIMKGWSINVLTD
;
A
#
# COMPACT_ATOMS: atom_id res chain seq x y z
N GLN A 1 9.43 23.12 -7.60
CA GLN A 1 10.33 23.97 -6.77
C GLN A 1 9.70 24.44 -5.44
N LEU A 2 8.42 24.18 -5.15
CA LEU A 2 7.79 24.53 -3.86
C LEU A 2 8.12 23.56 -2.71
N THR A 3 8.40 22.30 -3.03
CA THR A 3 8.67 21.22 -2.06
C THR A 3 9.84 21.52 -1.10
N PRO A 4 11.00 22.04 -1.56
CA PRO A 4 12.13 22.33 -0.66
C PRO A 4 11.83 23.44 0.37
N ILE A 5 11.06 24.45 -0.03
CA ILE A 5 10.70 25.59 0.83
C ILE A 5 9.71 25.11 1.91
N LEU A 6 8.70 24.34 1.51
CA LEU A 6 7.78 23.70 2.45
C LEU A 6 8.52 22.78 3.43
N CYS A 7 9.47 21.96 2.95
CA CYS A 7 10.30 21.12 3.81
C CYS A 7 11.12 21.93 4.82
N LEU A 8 11.72 23.06 4.42
CA LEU A 8 12.47 23.93 5.32
C LEU A 8 11.57 24.55 6.41
N ILE A 9 10.38 25.01 6.03
CA ILE A 9 9.39 25.56 6.98
C ILE A 9 8.92 24.47 7.94
N SER A 10 8.59 23.27 7.45
CA SER A 10 8.21 22.13 8.28
C SER A 10 9.32 21.72 9.24
N SER A 11 10.57 21.64 8.79
CA SER A 11 11.72 21.33 9.66
C SER A 11 11.92 22.39 10.74
N LEU A 12 11.78 23.67 10.42
CA LEU A 12 11.87 24.75 11.39
C LEU A 12 10.76 24.66 12.44
N LEU A 13 9.52 24.40 12.01
CA LEU A 13 8.37 24.19 12.90
C LEU A 13 8.56 22.96 13.79
N ILE A 14 9.07 21.85 13.28
CA ILE A 14 9.37 20.66 14.10
C ILE A 14 10.42 20.99 15.16
N CYS A 15 11.55 21.60 14.77
CA CYS A 15 12.62 21.95 15.70
C CYS A 15 12.20 22.96 16.79
N THR A 16 11.21 23.82 16.51
CA THR A 16 10.83 24.90 17.43
C THR A 16 9.56 24.61 18.22
N ALA A 17 8.60 23.88 17.65
CA ALA A 17 7.29 23.66 18.23
C ALA A 17 7.07 22.23 18.75
N VAL A 18 7.87 21.25 18.33
CA VAL A 18 7.72 19.85 18.73
C VAL A 18 8.87 19.45 19.65
N TYR A 19 8.55 19.29 20.94
CA TYR A 19 9.44 18.62 21.89
C TYR A 19 9.31 17.11 21.70
N GLU A 20 10.39 16.43 21.36
CA GLU A 20 10.42 14.97 21.22
C GLU A 20 10.52 14.33 22.63
N PRO A 21 9.45 13.72 23.17
CA PRO A 21 9.55 12.99 24.44
C PRO A 21 10.41 11.73 24.26
N SER A 22 10.93 11.16 25.35
CA SER A 22 11.61 9.86 25.29
C SER A 22 10.70 8.78 24.68
N ARG A 23 11.28 7.84 23.92
CA ARG A 23 10.53 6.78 23.22
C ARG A 23 9.63 6.02 24.20
N GLY A 24 8.33 6.01 23.96
CA GLY A 24 7.34 5.36 24.83
C GLY A 24 6.84 6.21 26.01
N ALA A 25 7.36 7.42 26.23
CA ALA A 25 6.90 8.29 27.32
C ALA A 25 5.51 8.90 27.07
N SER A 26 5.14 9.13 25.81
CA SER A 26 3.80 9.58 25.42
C SER A 26 2.69 8.53 25.64
N ASP A 27 3.06 7.25 25.73
CA ASP A 27 2.14 6.13 25.99
C ASP A 27 2.01 5.80 27.50
N HIS A 28 2.45 6.71 28.40
CA HIS A 28 2.59 6.49 29.85
C HIS A 28 3.45 5.26 30.22
N SER A 29 4.30 4.82 29.29
CA SER A 29 5.20 3.69 29.45
C SER A 29 6.65 4.16 29.66
N ASN A 30 6.85 5.02 30.67
CA ASN A 30 8.15 5.60 31.06
C ASN A 30 9.21 4.59 31.52
N TYR A 31 8.91 3.30 31.44
CA TYR A 31 9.70 2.22 32.04
C TYR A 31 10.28 1.30 30.98
N LEU A 32 9.77 1.32 29.74
CA LEU A 32 10.21 0.39 28.70
C LEU A 32 11.66 0.73 28.29
N GLU A 33 12.62 -0.12 28.67
CA GLU A 33 14.00 0.02 28.24
C GLU A 33 14.15 -0.21 26.73
N ALA A 34 15.06 0.54 26.12
CA ALA A 34 15.39 0.38 24.72
C ALA A 34 16.08 -0.98 24.50
N THR A 35 15.45 -1.86 23.70
CA THR A 35 16.02 -3.15 23.34
C THR A 35 17.01 -3.03 22.18
N THR A 36 17.88 -4.02 22.01
CA THR A 36 18.87 -3.98 20.93
C THR A 36 18.23 -4.22 19.57
N TRP A 37 18.83 -3.67 18.51
CA TRP A 37 18.29 -3.76 17.14
C TRP A 37 18.10 -5.22 16.66
N ILE A 38 19.00 -6.13 17.05
CA ILE A 38 18.93 -7.56 16.66
C ILE A 38 17.72 -8.23 17.34
N GLU A 39 17.45 -7.90 18.60
CA GLU A 39 16.29 -8.41 19.33
C GLU A 39 14.99 -7.89 18.74
N ASP A 40 14.96 -6.63 18.33
CA ASP A 40 13.82 -6.03 17.64
C ASP A 40 13.53 -6.73 16.31
N MET A 41 14.57 -6.97 15.50
CA MET A 41 14.45 -7.72 14.25
C MET A 41 13.91 -9.14 14.50
N LYS A 42 14.52 -9.87 15.44
CA LYS A 42 14.08 -11.24 15.77
C LYS A 42 12.62 -11.26 16.24
N TYR A 43 12.22 -10.29 17.06
CA TYR A 43 10.84 -10.15 17.52
C TYR A 43 9.87 -9.93 16.36
N LEU A 44 10.20 -9.02 15.45
CA LEU A 44 9.36 -8.68 14.30
C LEU A 44 9.21 -9.85 13.31
N PHE A 45 10.29 -10.57 13.02
CA PHE A 45 10.23 -11.77 12.17
C PHE A 45 9.51 -12.96 12.84
N THR A 46 9.36 -12.94 14.17
CA THR A 46 8.58 -13.97 14.88
C THR A 46 7.08 -13.65 14.89
N HIS A 47 6.72 -12.35 14.79
CA HIS A 47 5.33 -11.90 14.77
C HIS A 47 4.67 -12.12 13.41
N LYS A 48 3.88 -13.20 13.31
CA LYS A 48 3.22 -13.62 12.06
C LYS A 48 2.26 -12.55 11.52
N SER A 49 1.50 -11.88 12.39
CA SER A 49 0.58 -10.84 11.95
C SER A 49 1.32 -9.65 11.34
N PHE A 50 2.44 -9.23 11.94
CA PHE A 50 3.26 -8.14 11.41
C PHE A 50 3.83 -8.49 10.03
N LEU A 51 4.36 -9.71 9.86
CA LEU A 51 4.87 -10.16 8.57
C LEU A 51 3.78 -10.25 7.51
N LEU A 52 2.63 -10.86 7.81
CA LEU A 52 1.53 -11.00 6.85
C LEU A 52 0.94 -9.65 6.45
N VAL A 53 0.77 -8.72 7.40
CA VAL A 53 0.33 -7.34 7.11
C VAL A 53 1.38 -6.61 6.26
N SER A 54 2.66 -6.77 6.55
CA SER A 54 3.74 -6.13 5.78
C SER A 54 3.86 -6.70 4.35
N LEU A 55 3.66 -8.01 4.18
CA LEU A 55 3.59 -8.64 2.85
C LEU A 55 2.35 -8.16 2.07
N GLY A 56 1.20 -8.07 2.73
CA GLY A 56 -0.02 -7.51 2.16
C GLY A 56 0.17 -6.06 1.71
N PHE A 57 0.80 -5.22 2.54
CA PHE A 57 1.12 -3.85 2.19
C PHE A 57 2.18 -3.73 1.09
N THR A 58 3.14 -4.65 1.05
CA THR A 58 4.11 -4.74 -0.05
C THR A 58 3.40 -5.04 -1.37
N ALA A 59 2.37 -5.88 -1.37
CA ALA A 59 1.53 -6.12 -2.55
C ALA A 59 0.70 -4.88 -2.94
N VAL A 60 0.16 -4.13 -1.96
CA VAL A 60 -0.52 -2.84 -2.22
C VAL A 60 0.45 -1.86 -2.89
N ALA A 61 1.66 -1.72 -2.35
CA ALA A 61 2.72 -0.87 -2.89
C ALA A 61 3.13 -1.35 -4.29
N PHE A 62 3.33 -2.65 -4.50
CA PHE A 62 3.63 -3.21 -5.82
C PHE A 62 2.63 -2.75 -6.89
N VAL A 63 1.33 -2.93 -6.63
CA VAL A 63 0.28 -2.55 -7.59
C VAL A 63 0.26 -1.05 -7.80
N THR A 64 0.42 -0.28 -6.72
CA THR A 64 0.46 1.20 -6.79
C THR A 64 1.65 1.69 -7.62
N GLY A 65 2.85 1.17 -7.39
CA GLY A 65 4.06 1.53 -8.12
C GLY A 65 4.00 1.14 -9.61
N SER A 66 3.51 -0.07 -9.90
CA SER A 66 3.28 -0.53 -11.28
C SER A 66 2.35 0.43 -12.02
N LEU A 67 1.18 0.71 -11.44
CA LEU A 67 0.19 1.60 -12.06
C LEU A 67 0.71 3.04 -12.18
N ALA A 68 1.43 3.55 -11.19
CA ALA A 68 1.96 4.91 -11.22
C ALA A 68 2.88 5.16 -12.44
N LEU A 69 3.69 4.17 -12.83
CA LEU A 69 4.56 4.30 -14.01
C LEU A 69 3.85 3.90 -15.30
N TRP A 70 3.18 2.75 -15.30
CA TRP A 70 2.71 2.11 -16.54
C TRP A 70 1.27 2.44 -16.91
N ALA A 71 0.40 2.80 -15.97
CA ALA A 71 -1.00 3.06 -16.28
C ALA A 71 -1.21 4.29 -17.20
N PRO A 72 -0.54 5.45 -16.99
CA PRO A 72 -0.65 6.57 -17.92
C PRO A 72 -0.17 6.20 -19.33
N GLN A 73 0.92 5.43 -19.43
CA GLN A 73 1.47 4.98 -20.70
C GLN A 73 0.56 3.95 -21.39
N TYR A 74 -0.09 3.09 -20.61
CA TYR A 74 -1.08 2.15 -21.12
C TYR A 74 -2.31 2.87 -21.70
N VAL A 75 -2.86 3.84 -20.97
CA VAL A 75 -4.00 4.66 -21.45
C VAL A 75 -3.59 5.47 -22.68
N TYR A 76 -2.37 5.99 -22.71
CA TYR A 76 -1.82 6.67 -23.89
C TYR A 76 -1.83 5.74 -25.13
N TYR A 77 -1.34 4.50 -24.99
CA TYR A 77 -1.40 3.54 -26.10
C TYR A 77 -2.83 3.12 -26.45
N SER A 78 -3.75 3.03 -25.48
CA SER A 78 -5.15 2.68 -25.76
C SER A 78 -5.88 3.74 -26.58
N ILE A 79 -5.53 5.02 -26.42
CA ILE A 79 -6.05 6.13 -27.22
C ILE A 79 -5.45 6.11 -28.64
N LEU A 80 -4.15 5.88 -28.78
CA LEU A 80 -3.49 5.83 -30.10
C LEU A 80 -3.98 4.68 -30.98
N VAL A 81 -4.43 3.58 -30.38
CA VAL A 81 -5.06 2.46 -31.10
C VAL A 81 -6.47 2.82 -31.59
N GLN A 82 -7.11 3.86 -31.04
CA GLN A 82 -8.46 4.28 -31.43
C GLN A 82 -8.40 5.28 -32.60
N PRO A 83 -9.16 5.06 -33.69
CA PRO A 83 -9.02 5.82 -34.93
C PRO A 83 -9.47 7.29 -34.88
N ASN A 84 -10.12 7.76 -33.80
CA ASN A 84 -10.79 9.08 -33.77
C ASN A 84 -10.42 10.00 -32.57
N GLN A 85 -9.40 9.70 -31.76
CA GLN A 85 -9.15 10.40 -30.48
C GLN A 85 -7.69 10.86 -30.22
N ALA A 86 -6.87 10.97 -31.25
CA ALA A 86 -5.43 11.28 -31.10
C ALA A 86 -5.11 12.62 -30.40
N ASP A 87 -6.01 13.62 -30.46
CA ASP A 87 -5.78 14.94 -29.84
C ASP A 87 -5.85 14.93 -28.29
N ASP A 88 -6.47 13.91 -27.68
CA ASP A 88 -6.70 13.82 -26.22
C ASP A 88 -5.49 13.25 -25.45
N SER A 89 -4.44 12.82 -26.16
CA SER A 89 -3.32 12.08 -25.58
C SER A 89 -2.41 12.94 -24.67
N ARG A 90 -2.47 14.28 -24.80
CA ARG A 90 -1.57 15.21 -24.09
C ARG A 90 -1.86 15.33 -22.59
N PHE A 91 -3.10 15.07 -22.18
CA PHE A 91 -3.54 15.26 -20.79
C PHE A 91 -3.75 13.95 -20.02
N VAL A 92 -3.47 12.79 -20.63
CA VAL A 92 -3.70 11.47 -20.04
C VAL A 92 -3.04 11.33 -18.66
N SER A 93 -1.75 11.67 -18.54
CA SER A 93 -1.03 11.59 -17.26
C SER A 93 -1.59 12.57 -16.23
N MET A 94 -2.09 13.74 -16.66
CA MET A 94 -2.68 14.72 -15.76
C MET A 94 -4.05 14.27 -15.25
N ILE A 95 -4.90 13.74 -16.13
CA ILE A 95 -6.22 13.18 -15.77
C ILE A 95 -6.04 12.00 -14.82
N PHE A 96 -5.14 11.06 -15.15
CA PHE A 96 -4.82 9.94 -14.28
C PHE A 96 -4.34 10.42 -12.90
N GLY A 97 -3.38 11.35 -12.87
CA GLY A 97 -2.89 11.91 -11.60
C GLY A 97 -3.97 12.59 -10.76
N VAL A 98 -4.92 13.32 -11.36
CA VAL A 98 -6.06 13.91 -10.65
C VAL A 98 -6.97 12.81 -10.08
N ILE A 99 -7.27 11.78 -10.87
CA ILE A 99 -8.06 10.62 -10.42
C ILE A 99 -7.37 9.96 -9.22
N THR A 100 -6.06 9.71 -9.30
CA THR A 100 -5.26 9.10 -8.22
C THR A 100 -5.26 9.93 -6.94
N VAL A 101 -5.18 11.26 -7.03
CA VAL A 101 -5.24 12.12 -5.84
C VAL A 101 -6.63 12.05 -5.18
N VAL A 102 -7.70 12.15 -5.97
CA VAL A 102 -9.07 12.12 -5.43
C VAL A 102 -9.39 10.73 -4.88
N SER A 103 -9.04 9.67 -5.60
CA SER A 103 -9.22 8.27 -5.18
C SER A 103 -8.40 7.95 -3.93
N GLY A 104 -7.19 8.51 -3.79
CA GLY A 104 -6.37 8.38 -2.59
C GLY A 104 -7.00 8.99 -1.34
N ILE A 105 -7.48 10.23 -1.43
CA ILE A 105 -8.15 10.91 -0.32
C ILE A 105 -9.43 10.16 0.08
N LEU A 106 -10.24 9.79 -0.92
CA LEU A 106 -11.48 9.05 -0.67
C LEU A 106 -11.22 7.64 -0.14
N GLY A 107 -10.22 6.94 -0.67
CA GLY A 107 -9.83 5.61 -0.21
C GLY A 107 -9.40 5.62 1.26
N VAL A 108 -8.51 6.54 1.65
CA VAL A 108 -8.06 6.62 3.04
C VAL A 108 -9.20 6.96 4.01
N THR A 109 -10.08 7.89 3.62
CA THR A 109 -11.22 8.30 4.47
C THR A 109 -12.28 7.22 4.57
N LEU A 110 -12.65 6.59 3.45
CA LEU A 110 -13.60 5.48 3.42
C LEU A 110 -13.05 4.25 4.14
N GLY A 111 -11.77 3.93 4.00
CA GLY A 111 -11.13 2.79 4.66
C GLY A 111 -11.16 2.93 6.17
N SER A 112 -10.75 4.10 6.67
CA SER A 112 -10.77 4.42 8.11
C SER A 112 -12.20 4.43 8.68
N GLY A 113 -13.15 5.03 7.94
CA GLY A 113 -14.56 5.07 8.34
C GLY A 113 -15.21 3.68 8.36
N ALA A 114 -15.01 2.88 7.30
CA ALA A 114 -15.53 1.53 7.19
C ALA A 114 -14.96 0.61 8.28
N ALA A 115 -13.66 0.68 8.53
CA ALA A 115 -13.03 -0.06 9.62
C ALA A 115 -13.57 0.39 10.98
N GLY A 116 -13.72 1.69 11.22
CA GLY A 116 -14.29 2.22 12.46
C GLY A 116 -15.71 1.72 12.74
N LEU A 117 -16.56 1.64 11.72
CA LEU A 117 -17.89 1.05 11.84
C LEU A 117 -17.85 -0.46 12.08
N LEU A 118 -16.98 -1.18 11.37
CA LEU A 118 -16.86 -2.63 11.48
C LEU A 118 -16.20 -3.06 12.80
N ARG A 119 -15.33 -2.22 13.40
CA ARG A 119 -14.72 -2.43 14.72
C ARG A 119 -15.75 -2.56 15.84
N ARG A 120 -16.91 -1.91 15.70
CA ARG A 120 -18.03 -2.05 16.66
C ARG A 120 -18.60 -3.47 16.69
N LYS A 121 -18.41 -4.25 15.62
CA LYS A 121 -18.93 -5.61 15.46
C LYS A 121 -17.85 -6.68 15.62
N THR A 122 -16.64 -6.43 15.14
CA THR A 122 -15.55 -7.41 15.17
C THR A 122 -14.20 -6.75 15.43
N SER A 123 -13.35 -7.41 16.22
CA SER A 123 -11.97 -6.98 16.46
C SER A 123 -11.05 -7.19 15.24
N LEU A 124 -11.55 -7.88 14.21
CA LEU A 124 -10.86 -8.20 12.95
C LEU A 124 -11.20 -7.23 11.81
N ALA A 125 -11.79 -6.08 12.12
CA ALA A 125 -12.27 -5.14 11.12
C ALA A 125 -11.18 -4.69 10.13
N ASP A 126 -10.00 -4.37 10.64
CA ASP A 126 -8.91 -3.78 9.84
C ASP A 126 -8.39 -4.74 8.76
N PRO A 127 -7.98 -5.99 9.06
CA PRO A 127 -7.56 -6.92 8.03
C PRO A 127 -8.69 -7.31 7.07
N TYR A 128 -9.96 -7.30 7.52
CA TYR A 128 -11.09 -7.59 6.63
C TYR A 128 -11.35 -6.46 5.63
N VAL A 129 -11.29 -5.20 6.06
CA VAL A 129 -11.43 -4.07 5.14
C VAL A 129 -10.25 -4.03 4.17
N CYS A 130 -9.03 -4.32 4.63
CA CYS A 130 -7.86 -4.43 3.75
C CYS A 130 -8.02 -5.55 2.71
N ALA A 131 -8.38 -6.75 3.15
CA ALA A 131 -8.63 -7.88 2.26
C ALA A 131 -9.74 -7.57 1.24
N PHE A 132 -10.84 -6.97 1.69
CA PHE A 132 -11.93 -6.57 0.82
C PHE A 132 -11.47 -5.54 -0.21
N GLY A 133 -10.72 -4.51 0.20
CA GLY A 133 -10.19 -3.50 -0.72
C GLY A 133 -9.30 -4.11 -1.80
N MET A 134 -8.36 -4.98 -1.41
CA MET A 134 -7.47 -5.66 -2.34
C MET A 134 -8.20 -6.61 -3.31
N ILE A 135 -9.04 -7.51 -2.78
CA ILE A 135 -9.75 -8.51 -3.60
C ILE A 135 -10.77 -7.81 -4.51
N SER A 136 -11.46 -6.77 -4.02
CA SER A 136 -12.44 -6.04 -4.81
C SER A 136 -11.79 -5.10 -5.82
N SER A 137 -10.59 -4.58 -5.55
CA SER A 137 -9.84 -3.77 -6.52
C SER A 137 -9.46 -4.59 -7.77
N ALA A 138 -9.09 -5.87 -7.60
CA ALA A 138 -8.68 -6.75 -8.70
C ALA A 138 -9.68 -6.81 -9.90
N PRO A 139 -10.99 -7.07 -9.72
CA PRO A 139 -11.93 -7.08 -10.84
C PRO A 139 -12.13 -5.70 -11.47
N PHE A 140 -12.07 -4.61 -10.70
CA PHE A 140 -12.18 -3.25 -11.27
C PHE A 140 -10.94 -2.88 -12.08
N LEU A 141 -9.74 -3.24 -11.60
CA LEU A 141 -8.50 -3.07 -12.36
C LEU A 141 -8.51 -3.93 -13.62
N PHE A 142 -8.92 -5.20 -13.52
CA PHE A 142 -9.07 -6.07 -14.68
C PHE A 142 -10.03 -5.49 -15.71
N LEU A 143 -11.18 -4.98 -15.25
CA LEU A 143 -12.19 -4.38 -16.12
C LEU A 143 -11.69 -3.07 -16.75
N ALA A 144 -10.96 -2.25 -15.99
CA ALA A 144 -10.33 -1.02 -16.49
C ALA A 144 -9.30 -1.31 -17.58
N LEU A 145 -8.53 -2.40 -17.43
CA LEU A 145 -7.59 -2.86 -18.44
C LEU A 145 -8.31 -3.45 -19.66
N TYR A 146 -9.29 -4.34 -19.44
CA TYR A 146 -10.01 -5.02 -20.52
C TYR A 146 -10.84 -4.06 -21.38
N LEU A 147 -11.54 -3.12 -20.76
CA LEU A 147 -12.39 -2.14 -21.44
C LEU A 147 -11.64 -0.87 -21.84
N SER A 148 -10.30 -0.83 -21.81
CA SER A 148 -9.50 0.39 -22.03
C SER A 148 -9.70 1.10 -23.37
N ARG A 149 -10.39 0.44 -24.32
CA ARG A 149 -10.86 1.02 -25.60
C ARG A 149 -12.14 1.85 -25.46
N TYR A 150 -12.77 1.80 -24.30
CA TYR A 150 -13.96 2.55 -23.91
C TYR A 150 -13.62 3.49 -22.74
N ASN A 151 -14.61 4.25 -22.26
CA ASN A 151 -14.42 5.11 -21.09
C ASN A 151 -14.30 4.27 -19.80
N THR A 152 -13.08 4.05 -19.33
CA THR A 152 -12.77 3.26 -18.12
C THR A 152 -12.48 4.10 -16.88
N VAL A 153 -12.68 5.42 -16.95
CA VAL A 153 -12.36 6.36 -15.86
C VAL A 153 -13.02 5.94 -14.54
N LEU A 154 -14.28 5.50 -14.57
CA LEU A 154 -14.98 5.04 -13.37
C LEU A 154 -14.37 3.76 -12.79
N CYS A 155 -13.95 2.82 -13.64
CA CYS A 155 -13.33 1.57 -13.18
C CYS A 155 -11.95 1.82 -12.58
N ILE A 156 -11.16 2.73 -13.17
CA ILE A 156 -9.87 3.17 -12.63
C ILE A 156 -10.09 3.81 -11.26
N PHE A 157 -11.01 4.78 -11.18
CA PHE A 157 -11.32 5.48 -9.94
C PHE A 157 -11.76 4.53 -8.82
N LEU A 158 -12.66 3.58 -9.11
CA LEU A 158 -13.10 2.59 -8.12
C LEU A 158 -11.97 1.63 -7.74
N GLY A 159 -11.21 1.13 -8.71
CA GLY A 159 -10.07 0.24 -8.47
C GLY A 159 -9.01 0.86 -7.57
N GLU A 160 -8.61 2.10 -7.86
CA GLU A 160 -7.66 2.86 -7.04
C GLU A 160 -8.23 3.21 -5.66
N THR A 161 -9.48 3.67 -5.58
CA THR A 161 -10.11 4.00 -4.29
C THR A 161 -10.11 2.79 -3.36
N LEU A 162 -10.44 1.61 -3.89
CA LEU A 162 -10.41 0.34 -3.15
C LEU A 162 -8.98 -0.08 -2.76
N LEU A 163 -7.98 0.19 -3.60
CA LEU A 163 -6.57 -0.06 -3.30
C LEU A 163 -6.08 0.85 -2.16
N PHE A 164 -6.48 2.12 -2.16
CA PHE A 164 -6.09 3.10 -1.15
C PHE A 164 -6.82 2.97 0.20
N LEU A 165 -7.87 2.14 0.29
CA LEU A 165 -8.49 1.76 1.59
C LEU A 165 -7.45 1.21 2.58
N ASN A 166 -6.41 0.56 2.08
CA ASN A 166 -5.44 -0.18 2.88
C ASN A 166 -4.48 0.72 3.67
N TRP A 167 -4.19 1.92 3.18
CA TRP A 167 -3.05 2.72 3.65
C TRP A 167 -3.14 3.10 5.13
N ALA A 168 -4.26 3.69 5.55
CA ALA A 168 -4.45 4.06 6.95
C ALA A 168 -4.59 2.85 7.87
N LEU A 169 -5.23 1.78 7.38
CA LEU A 169 -5.49 0.59 8.18
C LEU A 169 -4.21 -0.18 8.49
N VAL A 170 -3.31 -0.33 7.53
CA VAL A 170 -2.00 -0.97 7.74
C VAL A 170 -1.19 -0.25 8.82
N SER A 171 -1.19 1.09 8.78
CA SER A 171 -0.51 1.90 9.81
C SER A 171 -1.12 1.67 11.20
N ASP A 172 -2.46 1.62 11.31
CA ASP A 172 -3.11 1.34 12.60
C ASP A 172 -2.83 -0.10 13.08
N MET A 173 -2.81 -1.08 12.17
CA MET A 173 -2.43 -2.46 12.48
C MET A 173 -1.04 -2.54 13.11
N LEU A 174 -0.06 -1.80 12.57
CA LEU A 174 1.29 -1.76 13.12
C LEU A 174 1.30 -1.25 14.58
N LEU A 175 0.53 -0.20 14.87
CA LEU A 175 0.51 0.42 16.20
C LEU A 175 0.02 -0.51 17.30
N TYR A 176 -0.98 -1.35 17.02
CA TYR A 176 -1.51 -2.28 18.02
C TYR A 176 -0.87 -3.68 17.99
N LEU A 177 -0.09 -4.01 16.95
CA LEU A 177 0.66 -5.28 16.85
C LEU A 177 2.08 -5.19 17.40
N VAL A 178 2.63 -3.98 17.53
CA VAL A 178 4.02 -3.76 17.96
C VAL A 178 4.05 -2.88 19.21
N VAL A 179 4.84 -3.33 20.20
CA VAL A 179 5.08 -2.57 21.43
C VAL A 179 5.76 -1.23 21.14
N PRO A 180 5.45 -0.15 21.89
CA PRO A 180 5.91 1.21 21.61
C PRO A 180 7.42 1.35 21.35
N THR A 181 8.26 0.66 22.12
CA THR A 181 9.73 0.70 21.97
C THR A 181 10.24 0.21 20.63
N ARG A 182 9.50 -0.69 19.97
CA ARG A 182 9.89 -1.33 18.70
C ARG A 182 9.12 -0.79 17.49
N ARG A 183 8.14 0.10 17.68
CA ARG A 183 7.27 0.61 16.60
C ARG A 183 8.05 1.33 15.50
N SER A 184 9.04 2.14 15.86
CA SER A 184 9.86 2.86 14.88
C SER A 184 10.65 1.90 13.98
N THR A 185 11.26 0.86 14.58
CA THR A 185 11.97 -0.21 13.86
C THR A 185 11.01 -1.02 12.97
N ALA A 186 9.81 -1.31 13.45
CA ALA A 186 8.79 -2.01 12.67
C ALA A 186 8.32 -1.19 11.46
N ALA A 187 8.06 0.10 11.66
CA ALA A 187 7.62 1.00 10.60
C ALA A 187 8.70 1.16 9.53
N SER A 188 9.96 1.35 9.93
CA SER A 188 11.07 1.46 8.97
C SER A 188 11.27 0.16 8.17
N LEU A 189 11.16 -1.00 8.83
CA LEU A 189 11.25 -2.29 8.15
C LEU A 189 10.09 -2.50 7.17
N GLN A 190 8.86 -2.14 7.55
CA GLN A 190 7.69 -2.24 6.67
C GLN A 190 7.82 -1.32 5.45
N ILE A 191 8.27 -0.08 5.65
CA ILE A 191 8.55 0.90 4.58
C ILE A 191 9.65 0.38 3.66
N LEU A 192 10.74 -0.17 4.22
CA LEU A 192 11.83 -0.74 3.44
C LEU A 192 11.34 -1.89 2.56
N MET A 193 10.55 -2.81 3.12
CA MET A 193 9.96 -3.91 2.36
C MET A 193 9.03 -3.40 1.26
N SER A 194 8.12 -2.47 1.56
CA SER A 194 7.16 -1.97 0.60
C SER A 194 7.80 -1.14 -0.52
N HIS A 195 8.82 -0.34 -0.23
CA HIS A 195 9.52 0.41 -1.26
C HIS A 195 10.42 -0.49 -2.10
N ALA A 196 11.26 -1.31 -1.48
CA ALA A 196 12.25 -2.09 -2.21
C ALA A 196 11.60 -3.18 -3.08
N LEU A 197 10.59 -3.88 -2.54
CA LEU A 197 9.94 -4.99 -3.24
C LEU A 197 8.64 -4.58 -3.93
N GLY A 198 7.96 -3.54 -3.45
CA GLY A 198 6.72 -3.02 -4.03
C GLY A 198 7.00 -1.88 -5.02
N ASP A 199 7.04 -0.64 -4.55
CA ASP A 199 7.01 0.55 -5.42
C ASP A 199 8.19 0.66 -6.39
N ALA A 200 9.41 0.32 -5.95
CA ALA A 200 10.60 0.43 -6.81
C ALA A 200 10.80 -0.80 -7.71
N GLY A 201 10.45 -1.99 -7.21
CA GLY A 201 10.63 -3.25 -7.94
C GLY A 201 9.54 -3.52 -8.97
N SER A 202 8.31 -3.11 -8.68
CA SER A 202 7.15 -3.40 -9.52
C SER A 202 7.25 -2.90 -10.96
N PRO A 203 7.70 -1.65 -11.26
CA PRO A 203 7.66 -1.18 -12.63
C PRO A 203 8.71 -1.88 -13.49
N THR A 204 9.86 -2.24 -12.91
CA THR A 204 10.89 -3.04 -13.58
C THR A 204 10.37 -4.44 -13.91
N LEU A 205 9.67 -5.09 -12.97
CA LEU A 205 9.10 -6.42 -13.21
C LEU A 205 8.02 -6.40 -14.29
N VAL A 206 7.09 -5.45 -14.23
CA VAL A 206 6.04 -5.29 -15.27
C VAL A 206 6.65 -4.98 -16.64
N GLY A 207 7.68 -4.13 -16.68
CA GLY A 207 8.42 -3.85 -17.92
C GLY A 207 9.08 -5.09 -18.52
N LEU A 208 9.77 -5.89 -17.69
CA LEU A 208 10.40 -7.14 -18.14
C LEU A 208 9.39 -8.17 -18.64
N VAL A 209 8.23 -8.27 -17.98
CA VAL A 209 7.13 -9.14 -18.42
C VAL A 209 6.58 -8.66 -19.76
N SER A 210 6.33 -7.35 -19.92
CA SER A 210 5.88 -6.74 -21.18
C SER A 210 6.86 -7.00 -22.32
N ASP A 211 8.16 -6.81 -22.09
CA ASP A 211 9.19 -7.03 -23.11
C ASP A 211 9.36 -8.51 -23.46
N SER A 212 9.23 -9.42 -22.48
CA SER A 212 9.22 -10.87 -22.72
C SER A 212 8.06 -11.27 -23.63
N ILE A 213 6.87 -10.71 -23.37
CA ILE A 213 5.68 -10.95 -24.19
C ILE A 213 5.90 -10.43 -25.62
N LYS A 214 6.46 -9.23 -25.80
CA LYS A 214 6.78 -8.69 -27.15
C LYS A 214 7.71 -9.62 -27.93
N ARG A 215 8.76 -10.14 -27.30
CA ARG A 215 9.70 -11.08 -27.95
C ARG A 215 9.01 -12.37 -28.40
N SER A 216 8.04 -12.87 -27.63
CA SER A 216 7.27 -14.05 -28.00
C SER A 216 6.42 -13.84 -29.27
N PHE A 217 6.08 -12.60 -29.63
CA PHE A 217 5.33 -12.26 -30.83
C PHE A 217 6.20 -12.14 -32.11
N ASN A 218 7.49 -12.52 -32.07
CA ASN A 218 8.41 -12.65 -33.23
C ASN A 218 8.42 -11.46 -34.21
N SER A 219 8.17 -10.25 -33.72
CA SER A 219 8.01 -9.06 -34.57
C SER A 219 9.00 -7.98 -34.15
N THR A 220 9.89 -7.60 -35.08
CA THR A 220 10.89 -6.53 -34.93
C THR A 220 10.31 -5.12 -35.13
N THR A 221 9.00 -5.00 -35.37
CA THR A 221 8.33 -3.73 -35.66
C THR A 221 7.79 -3.08 -34.38
N HIS A 222 8.02 -1.78 -34.22
CA HIS A 222 7.50 -0.96 -33.11
C HIS A 222 6.02 -0.63 -33.29
N ASP A 223 5.16 -1.66 -33.41
CA ASP A 223 3.72 -1.44 -33.62
C ASP A 223 3.06 -0.98 -32.31
N ILE A 224 2.32 0.13 -32.38
CA ILE A 224 1.59 0.71 -31.23
C ILE A 224 0.61 -0.31 -30.63
N MET A 225 -0.03 -1.12 -31.48
CA MET A 225 -0.92 -2.20 -31.06
C MET A 225 -0.20 -3.26 -30.21
N MET A 226 1.04 -3.60 -30.54
CA MET A 226 1.82 -4.58 -29.79
C MET A 226 2.21 -4.02 -28.42
N ASN A 227 2.67 -2.76 -28.35
CA ASN A 227 2.97 -2.11 -27.07
C ASN A 227 1.74 -2.02 -26.16
N TYR A 228 0.56 -1.76 -26.74
CA TYR A 228 -0.71 -1.81 -26.03
C TYR A 228 -1.00 -3.20 -25.47
N GLN A 229 -0.95 -4.25 -26.29
CA GLN A 229 -1.29 -5.62 -25.88
C GLN A 229 -0.28 -6.19 -24.88
N SER A 230 1.02 -6.01 -25.11
CA SER A 230 2.06 -6.55 -24.22
C SER A 230 1.98 -5.92 -22.83
N LEU A 231 1.73 -4.61 -22.77
CA LEU A 231 1.59 -3.89 -21.52
C LEU A 231 0.27 -4.25 -20.81
N GLN A 232 -0.82 -4.46 -21.57
CA GLN A 232 -2.09 -4.96 -21.03
C GLN A 232 -1.91 -6.30 -20.32
N PHE A 233 -1.24 -7.26 -20.98
CA PHE A 233 -0.98 -8.57 -20.38
C PHE A 233 -0.04 -8.50 -19.18
N ALA A 234 0.96 -7.63 -19.21
CA ALA A 234 1.84 -7.41 -18.07
C ALA A 234 1.08 -6.83 -16.87
N LEU A 235 0.19 -5.86 -17.08
CA LEU A 235 -0.63 -5.24 -16.03
C LEU A 235 -1.70 -6.20 -15.45
N TYR A 236 -2.07 -7.28 -16.14
CA TYR A 236 -2.89 -8.33 -15.52
C TYR A 236 -2.18 -9.05 -14.37
N MET A 237 -0.85 -9.01 -14.30
CA MET A 237 -0.09 -9.46 -13.13
C MET A 237 -0.51 -8.70 -11.86
N ASP A 238 -0.80 -7.41 -11.97
CA ASP A 238 -1.21 -6.59 -10.82
C ASP A 238 -2.55 -7.07 -10.24
N CYS A 239 -3.47 -7.52 -11.10
CA CYS A 239 -4.74 -8.10 -10.65
C CYS A 239 -4.51 -9.39 -9.84
N PHE A 240 -3.55 -10.22 -10.24
CA PHE A 240 -3.16 -11.41 -9.48
C PHE A 240 -2.52 -11.04 -8.14
N ILE A 241 -1.64 -10.05 -8.12
CA ILE A 241 -0.99 -9.54 -6.90
C ILE A 241 -2.01 -8.94 -5.93
N CYS A 242 -3.04 -8.25 -6.43
CA CYS A 242 -4.17 -7.80 -5.62
C CYS A 242 -4.83 -8.96 -4.85
N VAL A 243 -5.14 -10.07 -5.53
CA VAL A 243 -5.75 -11.24 -4.90
C VAL A 243 -4.81 -11.88 -3.87
N VAL A 244 -3.52 -12.02 -4.20
CA VAL A 244 -2.52 -12.56 -3.28
C VAL A 244 -2.35 -11.66 -2.05
N GLY A 245 -2.28 -10.33 -2.23
CA GLY A 245 -2.20 -9.35 -1.16
C GLY A 245 -3.43 -9.37 -0.25
N GLY A 246 -4.62 -9.50 -0.84
CA GLY A 246 -5.86 -9.74 -0.09
C GLY A 246 -5.83 -11.04 0.72
N GLY A 247 -5.26 -12.10 0.14
CA GLY A 247 -4.99 -13.37 0.82
C GLY A 247 -4.07 -13.21 2.04
N PHE A 248 -3.02 -12.40 1.94
CA PHE A 248 -2.15 -12.12 3.10
C PHE A 248 -2.89 -11.37 4.21
N PHE A 249 -3.77 -10.42 3.89
CA PHE A 249 -4.60 -9.75 4.90
C PHE A 249 -5.62 -10.69 5.54
N LEU A 250 -6.23 -11.59 4.78
CA LEU A 250 -7.09 -12.65 5.34
C LEU A 250 -6.30 -13.60 6.23
N ALA A 251 -5.12 -14.03 5.82
CA ALA A 251 -4.25 -14.86 6.65
C ALA A 251 -3.84 -14.12 7.94
N ALA A 252 -3.54 -12.81 7.86
CA ALA A 252 -3.25 -11.99 9.03
C ALA A 252 -4.42 -12.00 10.03
N SER A 253 -5.68 -11.97 9.55
CA SER A 253 -6.87 -12.00 10.42
C SER A 253 -6.92 -13.21 11.36
N LEU A 254 -6.31 -14.34 10.98
CA LEU A 254 -6.25 -15.56 11.81
C LEU A 254 -5.32 -15.39 13.03
N PHE A 255 -4.26 -14.59 12.90
CA PHE A 255 -3.24 -14.41 13.94
C PHE A 255 -3.39 -13.10 14.70
N ILE A 256 -4.03 -12.09 14.10
CA ILE A 256 -4.02 -10.71 14.60
C ILE A 256 -4.59 -10.57 16.01
N ASN A 257 -5.64 -11.34 16.35
CA ASN A 257 -6.22 -11.33 17.69
C ASN A 257 -5.29 -11.92 18.75
N ARG A 258 -4.49 -12.93 18.37
CA ARG A 258 -3.51 -13.55 19.26
C ARG A 258 -2.36 -12.59 19.51
N ASP A 259 -1.77 -12.06 18.45
CA ASP A 259 -0.60 -11.18 18.53
C ASP A 259 -0.96 -9.86 19.24
N ARG A 260 -2.14 -9.28 18.94
CA ARG A 260 -2.64 -8.09 19.66
C ARG A 260 -2.78 -8.34 21.17
N ARG A 261 -3.29 -9.51 21.58
CA ARG A 261 -3.42 -9.87 23.01
C ARG A 261 -2.05 -10.05 23.67
N GLU A 262 -1.08 -10.59 22.95
CA GLU A 262 0.29 -10.75 23.43
C GLU A 262 0.95 -9.39 23.66
N THR A 263 0.87 -8.48 22.68
CA THR A 263 1.34 -7.09 22.81
C THR A 263 0.67 -6.39 24.00
N GLN A 264 -0.66 -6.52 24.14
CA GLN A 264 -1.40 -5.94 25.27
C GLN A 264 -0.99 -6.52 26.63
N ARG A 265 -0.67 -7.83 26.69
CA ARG A 265 -0.18 -8.46 27.93
C ARG A 265 1.20 -7.96 28.31
N ILE A 266 2.11 -7.81 27.34
CA ILE A 266 3.44 -7.24 27.57
C ILE A 266 3.31 -5.84 28.14
N MET A 267 2.45 -5.01 27.53
CA MET A 267 2.18 -3.65 28.02
C MET A 267 1.59 -3.64 29.44
N LYS A 268 0.61 -4.52 29.75
CA LYS A 268 0.00 -4.59 31.09
C LYS A 268 0.91 -5.18 32.17
N GLY A 269 1.67 -6.23 31.84
CA GLY A 269 2.61 -6.87 32.78
C GLY A 269 3.71 -5.91 33.21
N TRP A 270 4.17 -5.07 32.28
CA TRP A 270 5.04 -3.93 32.58
C TRP A 270 4.39 -2.93 33.53
N SER A 271 3.12 -2.56 33.31
CA SER A 271 2.42 -1.65 34.23
C SER A 271 2.25 -2.21 35.65
N ILE A 272 2.12 -3.53 35.82
CA ILE A 272 1.93 -4.17 37.14
C ILE A 272 3.24 -4.25 37.91
N ASN A 273 4.34 -4.70 37.30
CA ASN A 273 5.64 -4.80 37.98
C ASN A 273 6.12 -3.43 38.50
N VAL A 274 5.78 -2.35 37.80
CA VAL A 274 6.09 -0.97 38.19
C VAL A 274 5.26 -0.49 39.39
N LEU A 275 4.07 -1.03 39.65
CA LEU A 275 3.27 -0.67 40.83
C LEU A 275 3.73 -1.41 42.10
N THR A 276 4.55 -2.46 41.93
CA THR A 276 5.05 -3.29 43.02
C THR A 276 6.51 -2.99 43.41
N ASP A 277 7.23 -2.22 42.59
CA ASP A 277 8.58 -1.69 42.86
C ASP A 277 8.52 -0.22 43.33
#